data_AF-A0A8T4KFR2-F1
#
_entry.id   AF-A0A8T4KFR2-F1
#
_cell.length_a   1.000
_cell.length_b   1.000
_cell.length_c   1.000
_cell.angle_alpha   90.00
_cell.angle_beta   90.00
_cell.angle_gamma   90.00
#
_symmetry.space_group_name_H-M   'P 1'
#
loop_
_entity.id
_entity.type
_entity.pdbx_description
1 polymer ?
#
loop_
_entity_poly.entity_id
_entity_poly.type
_entity_poly.pdbx_seq_one_letter_code
_entity_poly.pdbx_strand_id
1 'polypeptide(L)' 'MANVTTIQLDKNVVKSLKEMKEYPRETYNEIIMKVITVLKKLKSMNQYDEFLHKIQQHKMKELWDNKEDEAWESV' A
#
# COMPACT_ATOMS: atom_id res chain seq x y z
N MET A 1 13.80 -8.26 -31.72
CA MET A 1 13.40 -6.85 -31.63
C MET A 1 13.83 -6.33 -30.26
N ALA A 2 14.38 -5.13 -30.17
CA ALA A 2 14.86 -4.61 -28.89
C ALA A 2 13.66 -4.25 -28.01
N ASN A 3 13.46 -4.97 -26.90
CA ASN A 3 12.38 -4.75 -25.93
C ASN A 3 12.67 -3.53 -25.03
N VAL A 4 13.11 -2.42 -25.62
CA VAL A 4 13.48 -1.20 -24.91
C VAL A 4 12.84 0.00 -25.61
N THR A 5 12.22 0.86 -24.82
CA THR A 5 11.60 2.10 -25.28
C THR A 5 12.31 3.27 -24.63
N THR A 6 12.36 4.40 -25.33
CA THR A 6 12.93 5.63 -24.80
C THR A 6 11.84 6.44 -24.11
N ILE A 7 12.08 6.82 -22.86
CA ILE A 7 11.24 7.74 -22.11
C ILE A 7 12.06 8.97 -21.72
N GLN A 8 11.43 10.13 -21.71
CA GLN A 8 12.04 11.35 -21.19
C GLN A 8 11.67 11.50 -19.72
N LEU A 9 12.67 11.80 -18.89
CA LEU A 9 12.51 12.02 -17.45
C LEU A 9 13.12 13.36 -17.09
N ASP A 10 12.50 14.04 -16.13
CA ASP A 10 13.07 15.25 -15.55
C ASP A 10 14.43 14.94 -14.90
N LYS A 11 15.36 15.89 -14.98
CA LYS A 11 16.69 15.76 -14.37
C LYS A 11 16.62 15.53 -12.86
N ASN A 12 15.63 16.11 -12.18
CA ASN A 12 15.38 15.91 -10.77
C ASN A 12 14.99 14.47 -10.47
N VAL A 13 14.13 13.86 -11.30
CA VAL A 13 13.72 12.46 -11.17
C VAL A 13 14.92 11.53 -11.35
N VAL A 14 15.79 11.80 -12.34
CA VAL A 14 17.02 11.02 -12.54
C VAL A 14 17.97 11.14 -11.35
N LYS A 15 18.06 12.32 -10.72
CA LYS A 15 18.86 12.51 -9.52
C LYS A 15 18.31 11.70 -8.34
N SER A 16 17.00 11.73 -8.11
CA SER A 16 16.36 10.90 -7.08
C SER A 16 16.56 9.41 -7.33
N LEU A 17 16.42 8.95 -8.58
CA LEU A 17 16.70 7.56 -8.96
C LEU A 17 18.17 7.17 -8.73
N LYS A 18 19.11 8.11 -8.84
CA LYS A 18 20.53 7.88 -8.56
C LYS A 18 20.81 7.76 -7.06
N GLU A 19 20.13 8.55 -6.24
CA GLU A 19 20.22 8.50 -4.78
C GLU A 19 19.56 7.23 -4.20
N MET A 20 18.54 6.70 -4.88
CA MET A 20 17.83 5.47 -4.50
C MET A 20 18.62 4.18 -4.76
N LYS A 21 19.80 4.25 -5.41
CA LYS A 21 20.60 3.07 -5.74
C LYS A 21 21.15 2.42 -4.48
N GLU A 22 20.84 1.15 -4.28
CA GLU A 22 21.37 0.35 -3.16
C GLU A 22 22.81 -0.12 -3.45
N TYR A 23 23.15 -0.31 -4.73
CA TYR A 23 24.47 -0.75 -5.16
C TYR A 23 24.94 -0.02 -6.44
N PRO A 24 26.26 0.11 -6.67
CA PRO A 24 26.80 0.95 -7.74
C PRO A 24 26.35 0.57 -9.17
N ARG A 25 26.02 -0.70 -9.40
CA ARG A 25 25.64 -1.25 -10.72
C ARG A 25 24.13 -1.42 -10.91
N GLU A 26 23.31 -0.92 -10.00
CA GLU A 26 21.85 -1.00 -10.14
C GLU A 26 21.36 -0.17 -11.32
N THR A 27 20.48 -0.77 -12.13
CA THR A 27 19.89 -0.15 -13.31
C THR A 27 18.66 0.66 -12.95
N TYR A 28 18.36 1.72 -13.70
CA TYR A 28 17.14 2.49 -13.47
C TYR A 28 15.88 1.66 -13.69
N ASN A 29 15.91 0.65 -14.58
CA ASN A 29 14.80 -0.26 -14.78
C ASN A 29 14.49 -1.08 -13.52
N GLU A 30 15.52 -1.59 -12.82
CA GLU A 30 15.32 -2.32 -11.56
C GLU A 30 14.68 -1.45 -10.49
N ILE A 31 15.17 -0.22 -10.33
CA ILE A 31 14.64 0.75 -9.34
C ILE A 31 13.18 1.09 -9.66
N ILE A 32 12.88 1.41 -10.92
CA ILE A 32 11.52 1.72 -11.37
C ILE A 32 10.60 0.50 -11.13
N MET A 33 11.07 -0.71 -11.41
CA MET A 33 10.30 -1.93 -11.17
C MET A 33 10.05 -2.19 -9.67
N LYS A 34 11.04 -1.94 -8.80
CA LYS A 34 10.87 -2.01 -7.34
C LYS A 34 9.77 -1.03 -6.89
N VAL A 35 9.84 0.22 -7.33
CA VAL A 35 8.85 1.26 -7.00
C VAL A 35 7.45 0.87 -7.48
N ILE A 36 7.31 0.40 -8.72
CA ILE A 36 6.01 -0.06 -9.27
C ILE A 36 5.44 -1.21 -8.43
N THR A 37 6.28 -2.15 -8.02
CA THR A 37 5.87 -3.31 -7.22
C THR A 37 5.36 -2.87 -5.85
N VAL A 38 6.08 -1.96 -5.18
CA VAL A 38 5.65 -1.39 -3.89
C VAL A 38 4.33 -0.64 -4.04
N LEU A 39 4.19 0.20 -5.05
CA LEU A 39 2.95 0.94 -5.31
C LEU A 39 1.76 0.02 -5.58
N LYS A 40 1.95 -1.06 -6.35
CA LYS A 40 0.91 -2.07 -6.58
C LYS A 40 0.48 -2.74 -5.27
N LYS A 41 1.45 -3.13 -4.44
CA LYS A 41 1.19 -3.76 -3.14
C LYS A 41 0.42 -2.81 -2.20
N LEU A 42 0.82 -1.54 -2.14
CA LEU A 42 0.14 -0.53 -1.34
C LEU A 42 -1.31 -0.31 -1.81
N LYS A 43 -1.53 -0.21 -3.13
CA LYS A 43 -2.90 -0.09 -3.67
C LYS A 43 -3.77 -1.29 -3.34
N SER A 44 -3.24 -2.51 -3.38
CA SER A 44 -4.00 -3.71 -3.00
C SER A 44 -4.29 -3.79 -1.50
N MET A 45 -3.38 -3.34 -0.64
CA MET A 45 -3.57 -3.39 0.81
C MET A 45 -4.58 -2.35 1.31
N ASN A 46 -4.50 -1.10 0.82
CA ASN A 46 -5.42 -0.04 1.26
C ASN A 46 -6.89 -0.32 0.92
N GLN A 47 -7.19 -0.95 -0.22
CA GLN A 47 -8.59 -1.20 -0.60
C GLN A 47 -9.27 -2.28 0.24
N TYR A 48 -8.55 -3.32 0.64
CA TYR A 48 -9.15 -4.43 1.37
C TYR A 48 -9.27 -4.14 2.86
N ASP A 49 -8.21 -3.62 3.50
CA ASP A 49 -8.22 -3.34 4.93
C ASP A 49 -9.18 -2.20 5.29
N GLU A 50 -9.21 -1.09 4.55
CA GLU A 50 -10.17 0.00 4.82
C GLU A 50 -11.63 -0.45 4.67
N PHE A 51 -11.90 -1.34 3.72
CA PHE A 51 -13.23 -1.90 3.52
C PHE A 51 -13.62 -2.86 4.65
N LEU A 52 -12.69 -3.74 5.04
CA LEU A 52 -12.92 -4.70 6.13
C LEU A 52 -13.12 -3.99 7.47
N HIS A 53 -12.28 -3.01 7.80
CA HIS A 53 -12.39 -2.23 9.03
C HIS A 53 -13.72 -1.46 9.10
N LYS A 54 -14.22 -0.90 8.00
CA LYS A 54 -15.53 -0.23 7.97
C LYS A 54 -16.70 -1.19 8.23
N ILE A 55 -16.68 -2.39 7.66
CA ILE A 55 -17.72 -3.40 7.88
C ILE A 55 -17.67 -3.94 9.31
N GLN A 56 -16.48 -4.19 9.83
CA GLN A 56 -16.28 -4.69 11.18
C GLN A 56 -16.74 -3.67 12.23
N GLN A 57 -16.53 -2.37 12.02
CA GLN A 57 -17.04 -1.32 12.92
C GLN A 57 -18.56 -1.36 13.07
N HIS A 58 -19.30 -1.61 11.98
CA HIS A 58 -20.76 -1.72 12.05
C HIS A 58 -21.20 -2.94 12.85
N LYS A 59 -20.60 -4.11 12.59
CA LYS A 59 -20.90 -5.34 13.34
C LYS A 59 -20.45 -5.29 14.80
N MET A 60 -19.32 -4.65 15.09
CA MET A 60 -18.84 -4.45 16.47
C MET A 60 -19.78 -3.53 17.25
N LYS A 61 -20.40 -2.55 16.59
CA LYS A 61 -21.44 -1.69 17.18
C LYS A 61 -22.80 -2.40 17.34
N GLU A 62 -23.02 -3.54 16.67
CA GLU A 62 -24.21 -4.38 16.91
C GLU A 62 -23.97 -5.39 18.05
N LEU A 63 -22.72 -5.81 18.23
CA LEU A 63 -22.32 -6.76 19.27
C LEU A 63 -22.06 -6.09 20.63
N TRP A 64 -21.65 -4.82 20.61
CA TRP A 64 -21.43 -3.97 21.78
C TRP A 64 -22.47 -2.86 21.72
N ASP A 65 -23.20 -2.59 22.82
CA ASP A 65 -24.37 -1.68 22.90
C ASP A 65 -25.73 -2.37 22.60
N ASN A 66 -25.84 -3.68 22.89
CA ASN A 66 -27.10 -4.41 22.84
C ASN A 66 -27.63 -4.75 24.26
N LYS A 67 -28.92 -5.07 24.37
CA LYS A 67 -29.58 -5.37 25.65
C LYS A 67 -29.01 -6.58 26.40
N GLU A 68 -28.27 -7.46 25.70
CA GLU A 68 -27.65 -8.62 26.35
C GLU A 68 -26.37 -8.22 27.10
N ASP A 69 -25.66 -7.18 26.66
CA ASP A 69 -24.48 -6.62 27.32
C ASP A 69 -24.81 -6.04 28.72
N GLU A 70 -26.00 -5.42 28.89
CA GLU A 70 -26.49 -4.93 30.19
C GLU A 70 -26.69 -6.04 31.22
N ALA A 71 -26.94 -7.28 30.78
CA ALA A 71 -27.10 -8.43 31.67
C ALA A 71 -25.76 -8.92 32.24
N TRP A 72 -24.66 -8.76 31.50
CA TRP A 72 -23.31 -9.16 31.92
C TRP A 72 -22.64 -8.17 32.88
N GLU A 73 -23.03 -6.90 32.86
CA GLU A 73 -22.58 -5.87 33.83
C GLU A 73 -23.24 -6.03 35.22
N SER A 74 -24.19 -6.96 35.38
CA SER A 74 -24.98 -7.13 36.61
C SER A 74 -24.61 -8.34 37.49
N VAL A 75 -23.48 -9.01 37.19
CA VAL A 75 -22.94 -10.16 37.94
C VAL A 75 -21.70 -9.79 38.73
#